data_AF-A0A8J2H1P1-F1
#
_entry.id   AF-A0A8J2H1P1-F1
#
_cell.length_a   1.000
_cell.length_b   1.000
_cell.length_c   1.000
_cell.angle_alpha   90.00
_cell.angle_beta   90.00
_cell.angle_gamma   90.00
#
_symmetry.space_group_name_H-M   'P 1'
#
loop_
_entity.id
_entity.type
_entity.pdbx_description
1 polymer ?
#
loop_
_entity_poly.entity_id
_entity_poly.type
_entity_poly.pdbx_seq_one_letter_code
_entity_poly.pdbx_strand_id
1 'polypeptide(L)'
;MPYRHSCEQRSTYKKWICWFKENIVEELNERIQAFDYGLNNRPNIPSGIKISKTSNSIGQHAAQTLCLITFLPLIIKDTILKIKQNDYVKWYMILLLIKMLKIALAPKITLEMLQDLETSTTMHHNILINHFSLSEEIKITVGKRIKFMGSELLKNKFICTTFSNNLPIFSRSVLFFSIYDELFVICESWKTIDISTSCLGYLIVNNSKTFIQKISDLPYTKNWQLYETSDKQFVIPTEYFL
;
A
#
# COMPACT_ATOMS: atom_id res chain seq x y z
N MET A 1 1.65 37.65 -8.89
CA MET A 1 3.06 37.27 -9.17
C MET A 1 3.34 35.92 -8.52
N PRO A 2 3.56 34.83 -9.28
CA PRO A 2 3.84 33.53 -8.68
C PRO A 2 5.35 33.31 -8.47
N TYR A 3 5.69 32.83 -7.28
CA TYR A 3 6.75 31.87 -6.95
C TYR A 3 8.06 31.91 -7.77
N ARG A 4 9.07 32.65 -7.28
CA ARG A 4 10.49 32.50 -7.68
C ARG A 4 11.37 31.73 -6.68
N HIS A 5 10.85 31.32 -5.52
CA HIS A 5 11.67 30.68 -4.47
C HIS A 5 11.87 29.15 -4.58
N SER A 6 11.30 28.46 -5.58
CA SER A 6 11.32 26.98 -5.65
C SER A 6 12.48 26.36 -6.43
N CYS A 7 13.25 27.15 -7.21
CA CYS A 7 14.28 26.61 -8.11
C CYS A 7 15.65 26.49 -7.43
N GLU A 8 16.01 27.46 -6.58
CA GLU A 8 17.27 27.45 -5.82
C GLU A 8 17.31 26.34 -4.77
N GLN A 9 16.23 26.16 -4.01
CA GLN A 9 16.12 25.08 -3.01
C GLN A 9 16.23 23.68 -3.64
N ARG A 10 15.69 23.48 -4.86
CA ARG A 10 15.82 22.22 -5.61
C ARG A 10 17.25 21.97 -6.11
N SER A 11 17.98 23.02 -6.48
CA SER A 11 19.39 22.94 -6.90
C SER A 11 20.29 22.57 -5.72
N THR A 12 20.09 23.22 -4.57
CA THR A 12 20.86 22.95 -3.33
C THR A 12 20.56 21.56 -2.77
N TYR A 13 19.29 21.11 -2.81
CA TYR A 13 18.91 19.77 -2.38
C TYR A 13 19.50 18.68 -3.29
N LYS A 14 19.50 18.87 -4.61
CA LYS A 14 20.17 17.95 -5.55
C LYS A 14 21.68 17.90 -5.32
N LYS A 15 22.32 19.05 -5.10
CA LYS A 15 23.77 19.11 -4.78
C LYS A 15 24.07 18.43 -3.45
N TRP A 16 23.24 18.63 -2.43
CA TRP A 16 23.38 17.96 -1.13
C TRP A 16 23.17 16.45 -1.25
N ILE A 17 22.16 15.99 -2.00
CA ILE A 17 21.97 14.55 -2.27
C ILE A 17 23.16 13.96 -3.04
N CYS A 18 23.68 14.64 -4.06
CA CYS A 18 24.85 14.15 -4.79
C CYS A 18 26.07 14.07 -3.87
N TRP A 19 26.36 15.14 -3.12
CA TRP A 19 27.46 15.16 -2.16
C TRP A 19 27.32 14.09 -1.08
N PHE A 20 26.12 13.93 -0.51
CA PHE A 20 25.82 12.92 0.51
C PHE A 20 25.94 11.49 -0.06
N LYS A 21 25.48 11.27 -1.29
CA LYS A 21 25.59 9.97 -1.98
C LYS A 21 27.02 9.63 -2.38
N GLU A 22 27.84 10.61 -2.74
CA GLU A 22 29.21 10.37 -3.17
C GLU A 22 30.13 10.16 -1.97
N ASN A 23 30.13 11.06 -0.99
CA ASN A 23 31.07 11.00 0.14
C ASN A 23 30.79 9.86 1.12
N ILE A 24 29.52 9.59 1.46
CA ILE A 24 29.18 8.52 2.44
C ILE A 24 29.35 7.13 1.83
N VAL A 25 29.08 6.99 0.53
CA VAL A 25 29.22 5.70 -0.15
C VAL A 25 30.68 5.39 -0.41
N GLU A 26 31.49 6.39 -0.73
CA GLU A 26 32.95 6.23 -0.83
C GLU A 26 33.55 5.82 0.51
N GLU A 27 33.24 6.52 1.61
CA GLU A 27 33.69 6.15 2.95
C GLU A 27 33.25 4.72 3.33
N LEU A 28 31.99 4.38 3.03
CA LEU A 28 31.48 3.02 3.28
C LEU A 28 32.19 1.98 2.42
N ASN A 29 32.47 2.28 1.15
CA ASN A 29 33.19 1.39 0.25
C ASN A 29 34.63 1.16 0.71
N GLU A 30 35.32 2.20 1.18
CA GLU A 30 36.66 2.07 1.78
C GLU A 30 36.62 1.13 2.98
N ARG A 31 35.65 1.32 3.88
CA ARG A 31 35.46 0.43 5.05
C ARG A 31 35.14 -1.00 4.63
N ILE A 32 34.29 -1.19 3.62
CA ILE A 32 33.96 -2.52 3.06
C ILE A 32 35.21 -3.20 2.51
N GLN A 33 36.08 -2.49 1.78
CA GLN A 33 37.30 -3.07 1.22
C GLN A 33 38.39 -3.33 2.28
N ALA A 34 38.45 -2.50 3.33
CA ALA A 34 39.44 -2.63 4.39
C ALA A 34 39.08 -3.67 5.47
N PHE A 35 37.82 -4.11 5.54
CA PHE A 35 37.34 -5.03 6.57
C PHE A 35 37.88 -6.46 6.36
N ASP A 36 38.28 -7.12 7.45
CA ASP A 36 38.71 -8.53 7.41
C ASP A 36 37.50 -9.47 7.52
N TYR A 37 37.14 -10.11 6.41
CA TYR A 37 36.04 -11.07 6.32
C TYR A 37 36.43 -12.51 6.72
N GLY A 38 37.70 -12.74 7.02
CA GLY A 38 38.25 -14.08 7.29
C GLY A 38 38.39 -14.95 6.03
N LEU A 39 39.08 -16.08 6.19
CA LEU A 39 39.45 -16.97 5.06
C LEU A 39 38.23 -17.54 4.31
N ASN A 40 37.17 -17.90 5.03
CA ASN A 40 36.00 -18.57 4.47
C ASN A 40 35.14 -17.67 3.58
N ASN A 41 35.26 -16.35 3.70
CA ASN A 41 34.46 -15.38 2.95
C ASN A 41 35.24 -14.64 1.86
N ARG A 42 36.55 -14.91 1.69
CA ARG A 42 37.40 -14.34 0.65
C ARG A 42 36.81 -14.39 -0.78
N PRO A 43 36.20 -15.52 -1.24
CA PRO A 43 35.61 -15.55 -2.59
C PRO A 43 34.35 -14.68 -2.71
N ASN A 44 33.76 -14.27 -1.58
CA ASN A 44 32.51 -13.53 -1.50
C ASN A 44 32.72 -12.10 -0.95
N ILE A 45 33.94 -11.57 -1.00
CA ILE A 45 34.21 -10.19 -0.57
C ILE A 45 33.32 -9.24 -1.39
N PRO A 46 32.52 -8.39 -0.72
CA PRO A 46 31.64 -7.46 -1.41
C PRO A 46 32.45 -6.50 -2.28
N SER A 47 31.93 -6.23 -3.48
CA SER A 47 32.47 -5.16 -4.31
C SER A 47 32.08 -3.79 -3.74
N GLY A 48 32.66 -2.70 -4.24
CA GLY A 48 32.18 -1.36 -3.89
C GLY A 48 30.71 -1.19 -4.31
N ILE A 49 29.87 -0.66 -3.41
CA ILE A 49 28.48 -0.29 -3.68
C ILE A 49 28.46 0.78 -4.78
N LYS A 50 27.79 0.46 -5.88
CA LYS A 50 27.59 1.39 -7.01
C LYS A 50 26.15 1.87 -7.00
N ILE A 51 25.92 3.12 -6.59
CA ILE A 51 24.59 3.74 -6.71
C ILE A 51 24.42 4.22 -8.15
N SER A 52 23.96 3.33 -9.03
CA SER A 52 23.62 3.70 -10.41
C SER A 52 22.33 4.53 -10.43
N LYS A 53 22.21 5.48 -11.36
CA LYS A 53 21.02 6.36 -11.48
C LYS A 53 19.78 5.63 -12.03
N THR A 54 19.93 4.43 -12.57
CA THR A 54 18.91 3.75 -13.39
C THR A 54 18.45 2.40 -12.83
N SER A 55 19.14 1.84 -11.84
CA SER A 55 18.74 0.60 -11.18
C SER A 55 18.87 0.69 -9.66
N ASN A 56 17.87 0.15 -8.93
CA ASN A 56 17.94 -0.02 -7.46
C ASN A 56 18.91 -1.15 -7.03
N SER A 57 19.72 -1.68 -7.96
CA SER A 57 20.66 -2.75 -7.68
C SER A 57 21.97 -2.18 -7.15
N ILE A 58 22.43 -2.66 -6.00
CA ILE A 58 23.71 -2.28 -5.39
C ILE A 58 24.94 -2.89 -6.09
N GLY A 59 24.75 -3.63 -7.19
CA GLY A 59 25.83 -4.20 -7.99
C GLY A 59 26.50 -5.45 -7.41
N GLN A 60 25.90 -6.08 -6.39
CA GLN A 60 26.41 -7.27 -5.72
C GLN A 60 25.69 -8.53 -6.22
N HIS A 61 26.41 -9.65 -6.36
CA HIS A 61 25.76 -10.96 -6.50
C HIS A 61 25.30 -11.50 -5.13
N ALA A 62 24.42 -12.50 -5.11
CA ALA A 62 23.76 -12.97 -3.88
C ALA A 62 24.73 -13.31 -2.74
N ALA A 63 25.82 -14.04 -3.03
CA ALA A 63 26.82 -14.40 -2.02
C ALA A 63 27.59 -13.18 -1.46
N GLN A 64 27.91 -12.18 -2.29
CA GLN A 64 28.47 -10.91 -1.85
C GLN A 64 27.48 -10.13 -0.98
N THR A 65 26.20 -10.09 -1.36
CA THR A 65 25.15 -9.43 -0.58
C THR A 65 24.99 -10.08 0.79
N LEU A 66 25.00 -11.42 0.86
CA LEU A 66 24.94 -12.15 2.12
C LEU A 66 26.16 -11.86 3.01
N CYS A 67 27.35 -11.87 2.42
CA CYS A 67 28.60 -11.52 3.10
C CYS A 67 28.49 -10.09 3.67
N LEU A 68 28.12 -9.12 2.83
CA LEU A 68 27.96 -7.73 3.22
C LEU A 68 26.96 -7.58 4.38
N ILE A 69 25.75 -8.10 4.26
CA ILE A 69 24.70 -7.99 5.29
C ILE A 69 25.16 -8.59 6.62
N THR A 70 25.90 -9.70 6.58
CA THR A 70 26.39 -10.39 7.78
C THR A 70 27.42 -9.58 8.54
N PHE A 71 28.32 -8.90 7.82
CA PHE A 71 29.45 -8.15 8.40
C PHE A 71 29.19 -6.64 8.53
N LEU A 72 28.17 -6.10 7.87
CA LEU A 72 27.83 -4.68 7.90
C LEU A 72 27.73 -4.11 9.33
N PRO A 73 27.05 -4.76 10.30
CA PRO A 73 27.03 -4.28 11.69
C PRO A 73 28.41 -4.05 12.33
N LEU A 74 29.41 -4.83 11.91
CA LEU A 74 30.77 -4.71 12.41
C LEU A 74 31.55 -3.62 11.65
N ILE A 75 31.35 -3.53 10.33
CA ILE A 75 31.98 -2.53 9.46
C ILE A 75 31.63 -1.09 9.89
N ILE A 76 30.39 -0.86 10.34
CA ILE A 76 29.91 0.47 10.75
C ILE A 76 29.72 0.59 12.27
N LYS A 77 30.41 -0.24 13.07
CA LYS A 77 30.27 -0.27 14.54
C LYS A 77 30.50 1.08 15.21
N ASP A 78 31.52 1.81 14.79
CA ASP A 78 31.85 3.16 15.26
C ASP A 78 30.76 4.19 14.93
N THR A 79 30.12 4.05 13.78
CA THR A 79 29.00 4.88 13.36
C THR A 79 27.73 4.56 14.16
N ILE A 80 27.51 3.28 14.48
CA ILE A 80 26.37 2.82 15.28
C ILE A 80 26.39 3.44 16.68
N LEU A 81 27.56 3.58 17.31
CA LEU A 81 27.71 4.20 18.63
C LEU A 81 27.29 5.67 18.67
N LYS A 82 27.18 6.34 17.51
CA LYS A 82 26.78 7.75 17.37
C LYS A 82 25.30 7.92 17.02
N ILE A 83 24.56 6.82 16.85
CA ILE A 83 23.14 6.86 16.48
C ILE A 83 22.32 7.42 17.66
N LYS A 84 21.45 8.40 17.38
CA LYS A 84 20.52 8.96 18.38
C LYS A 84 19.52 7.90 18.84
N GLN A 85 19.04 8.02 20.07
CA GLN A 85 18.08 7.08 20.68
C GLN A 85 16.91 6.70 19.75
N ASN A 86 16.34 7.67 19.01
CA ASN A 86 15.20 7.44 18.11
C ASN A 86 15.55 6.66 16.84
N ASP A 87 16.81 6.69 16.39
CA ASP A 87 17.25 5.95 15.20
C ASP A 87 17.80 4.55 15.55
N TYR A 88 18.09 4.31 16.83
CA TYR A 88 18.51 3.00 17.33
C TYR A 88 17.45 1.93 17.07
N VAL A 89 16.17 2.27 17.15
CA VAL A 89 15.07 1.33 16.89
C VAL A 89 15.11 0.80 15.44
N LYS A 90 15.41 1.68 14.47
CA LYS A 90 15.59 1.30 13.06
C LYS A 90 16.77 0.35 12.88
N TRP A 91 17.86 0.63 13.57
CA TRP A 91 19.03 -0.23 13.58
C TRP A 91 18.75 -1.60 14.19
N TYR A 92 18.04 -1.63 15.32
CA TYR A 92 17.66 -2.88 15.99
C TYR A 92 16.77 -3.78 15.11
N MET A 93 15.87 -3.20 14.32
CA MET A 93 15.10 -3.98 13.32
C MET A 93 16.00 -4.66 12.29
N ILE A 94 17.03 -3.97 11.78
CA ILE A 94 18.00 -4.56 10.86
C ILE A 94 18.75 -5.73 11.54
N LEU A 95 19.12 -5.59 12.81
CA LEU A 95 19.75 -6.67 13.56
C LEU A 95 18.84 -7.90 13.72
N LEU A 96 17.53 -7.70 13.95
CA LEU A 96 16.56 -8.79 13.98
C LEU A 96 16.47 -9.52 12.62
N LEU A 97 16.44 -8.78 11.51
CA LEU A 97 16.48 -9.37 10.16
C LEU A 97 17.74 -10.19 9.92
N ILE A 98 18.91 -9.69 10.34
CA ILE A 98 20.18 -10.42 10.26
C ILE A 98 20.13 -11.68 11.14
N LYS A 99 19.54 -11.62 12.35
CA LYS A 99 19.37 -12.78 13.22
C LYS A 99 18.49 -13.85 12.56
N MET A 100 17.35 -13.45 12.00
CA MET A 100 16.44 -14.37 11.30
C MET A 100 17.12 -15.00 10.07
N LEU A 101 17.87 -14.21 9.30
CA LEU A 101 18.64 -14.69 8.16
C LEU A 101 19.69 -15.73 8.58
N LYS A 102 20.41 -15.50 9.68
CA LYS A 102 21.40 -16.46 10.22
C LYS A 102 20.76 -17.77 10.63
N ILE A 103 19.56 -17.74 11.22
CA ILE A 103 18.81 -18.95 11.58
C ILE A 103 18.37 -19.69 10.30
N ALA A 104 17.81 -18.97 9.33
CA ALA A 104 17.32 -19.55 8.07
C ALA A 104 18.43 -20.20 7.24
N LEU A 105 19.65 -19.69 7.31
CA LEU A 105 20.82 -20.20 6.59
C LEU A 105 21.68 -21.16 7.41
N ALA A 106 21.28 -21.52 8.62
CA ALA A 106 22.03 -22.44 9.44
C ALA A 106 22.04 -23.85 8.80
N PRO A 107 23.19 -24.56 8.81
CA PRO A 107 23.29 -25.89 8.21
C PRO A 107 22.45 -26.94 8.95
N LYS A 108 22.11 -26.67 10.22
CA LYS A 108 21.22 -27.48 11.04
C LYS A 108 20.38 -26.55 11.91
N ILE A 109 19.07 -26.73 11.88
CA ILE A 109 18.12 -25.94 12.66
C ILE A 109 17.70 -26.75 13.89
N THR A 110 17.86 -26.17 15.08
CA THR A 110 17.40 -26.77 16.35
C THR A 110 16.05 -26.20 16.76
N LEU A 111 15.36 -26.86 17.71
CA LEU A 111 14.09 -26.37 18.24
C LEU A 111 14.22 -24.99 18.89
N GLU A 112 15.30 -24.77 19.64
CA GLU A 112 15.61 -23.46 20.25
C GLU A 112 15.73 -22.37 19.18
N MET A 113 16.37 -22.66 18.04
CA MET A 113 16.49 -21.72 16.93
C MET A 113 15.13 -21.38 16.30
N LEU A 114 14.20 -22.33 16.25
CA LEU A 114 12.83 -22.09 15.75
C LEU A 114 12.04 -21.19 16.72
N GLN A 115 12.13 -21.43 18.02
CA GLN A 115 11.53 -20.56 19.04
C GLN A 115 12.11 -19.15 18.99
N ASP A 116 13.43 -19.05 18.81
CA ASP A 116 14.13 -17.78 18.62
C ASP A 116 13.68 -17.06 17.34
N LEU A 117 13.43 -17.80 16.25
CA LEU A 117 12.94 -17.26 14.99
C LEU A 117 11.52 -16.70 15.14
N GLU A 118 10.62 -17.43 15.79
CA GLU A 118 9.25 -17.01 16.06
C GLU A 118 9.24 -15.72 16.91
N THR A 119 10.02 -15.72 17.99
CA THR A 119 10.18 -14.56 18.88
C THR A 119 10.76 -13.36 18.13
N SER A 120 11.80 -13.57 17.33
CA SER A 120 12.46 -12.49 16.56
C SER A 120 11.54 -11.92 15.47
N THR A 121 10.74 -12.77 14.82
CA THR A 121 9.76 -12.36 13.80
C THR A 121 8.65 -11.53 14.42
N THR A 122 8.10 -11.99 15.53
CA THR A 122 7.04 -11.28 16.28
C THR A 122 7.53 -9.93 16.79
N MET A 123 8.74 -9.90 17.38
CA MET A 123 9.34 -8.67 17.87
C MET A 123 9.60 -7.68 16.73
N HIS A 124 10.13 -8.14 15.60
CA HIS A 124 10.34 -7.30 14.42
C HIS A 124 9.03 -6.71 13.91
N HIS A 125 7.98 -7.52 13.80
CA HIS A 125 6.67 -7.08 13.34
C HIS A 125 6.06 -6.01 14.26
N ASN A 126 6.11 -6.21 15.57
CA ASN A 126 5.59 -5.26 16.55
C ASN A 126 6.33 -3.92 16.51
N ILE A 127 7.67 -3.94 16.40
CA ILE A 127 8.46 -2.71 16.28
C ILE A 127 8.12 -1.99 14.98
N LEU A 128 7.96 -2.72 13.87
CA LEU A 128 7.58 -2.15 12.58
C LEU A 128 6.24 -1.41 12.67
N ILE A 129 5.21 -2.05 13.24
CA ILE A 129 3.89 -1.46 13.47
C ILE A 129 3.98 -0.20 14.32
N ASN A 130 4.58 -0.33 15.52
CA ASN A 130 4.62 0.73 16.51
C ASN A 130 5.44 1.94 16.04
N HIS A 131 6.60 1.70 15.40
CA HIS A 131 7.53 2.77 15.05
C HIS A 131 7.21 3.45 13.72
N PHE A 132 6.54 2.75 12.79
CA PHE A 132 6.13 3.34 11.51
C PHE A 132 4.66 3.75 11.48
N SER A 133 3.94 3.64 12.60
CA SER A 133 2.50 3.94 12.68
C SER A 133 1.71 3.21 11.60
N LEU A 134 2.13 1.98 11.27
CA LEU A 134 1.34 1.13 10.39
C LEU A 134 0.14 0.70 11.23
N SER A 135 -1.07 1.10 10.84
CA SER A 135 -2.27 0.56 11.46
C SER A 135 -2.26 -0.96 11.27
N GLU A 136 -2.58 -1.70 12.33
CA GLU A 136 -2.93 -3.13 12.24
C GLU A 136 -3.79 -3.32 10.99
N GLU A 137 -3.35 -4.23 10.12
CA GLU A 137 -3.73 -4.36 8.72
C GLU A 137 -5.12 -3.78 8.42
N ILE A 138 -5.19 -2.66 7.69
CA ILE A 138 -6.46 -2.24 7.08
C ILE A 138 -6.81 -3.33 6.05
N LYS A 139 -7.62 -4.29 6.46
CA LYS A 139 -8.07 -5.37 5.58
C LYS A 139 -9.11 -4.80 4.62
N ILE A 140 -8.65 -4.38 3.45
CA ILE A 140 -9.54 -3.94 2.37
C ILE A 140 -9.85 -5.14 1.48
N THR A 141 -11.08 -5.66 1.55
CA THR A 141 -11.54 -6.67 0.60
C THR A 141 -12.36 -6.01 -0.48
N VAL A 142 -11.96 -6.18 -1.75
CA VAL A 142 -12.64 -5.59 -2.91
C VAL A 142 -13.44 -6.66 -3.66
N GLY A 143 -14.67 -6.34 -4.05
CA GLY A 143 -15.58 -7.26 -4.71
C GLY A 143 -16.32 -6.66 -5.91
N LYS A 144 -16.74 -7.54 -6.83
CA LYS A 144 -17.63 -7.18 -7.96
C LYS A 144 -19.11 -7.26 -7.58
N ARG A 145 -19.43 -7.93 -6.48
CA ARG A 145 -20.78 -8.15 -5.97
C ARG A 145 -20.73 -8.22 -4.46
N ILE A 146 -21.86 -7.96 -3.82
CA ILE A 146 -22.00 -8.04 -2.38
C ILE A 146 -23.41 -8.50 -2.01
N LYS A 147 -23.52 -9.39 -1.02
CA LYS A 147 -24.82 -9.83 -0.50
C LYS A 147 -25.07 -9.09 0.81
N PHE A 148 -26.15 -8.33 0.86
CA PHE A 148 -26.51 -7.51 2.02
C PHE A 148 -28.01 -7.61 2.27
N MET A 149 -28.39 -7.95 3.51
CA MET A 149 -29.78 -8.15 3.94
C MET A 149 -30.62 -9.01 2.98
N GLY A 150 -30.03 -10.11 2.48
CA GLY A 150 -30.70 -11.03 1.56
C GLY A 150 -30.76 -10.58 0.10
N SER A 151 -30.39 -9.34 -0.21
CA SER A 151 -30.29 -8.83 -1.59
C SER A 151 -28.85 -8.94 -2.12
N GLU A 152 -28.69 -9.23 -3.41
CA GLU A 152 -27.38 -9.22 -4.08
C GLU A 152 -27.22 -7.91 -4.86
N LEU A 153 -26.22 -7.10 -4.53
CA LEU A 153 -25.85 -5.90 -5.26
C LEU A 153 -24.72 -6.22 -6.23
N LEU A 154 -24.86 -5.75 -7.47
CA LEU A 154 -23.95 -6.08 -8.58
C LEU A 154 -23.28 -4.84 -9.12
N LYS A 155 -22.00 -4.96 -9.51
CA LYS A 155 -21.25 -3.88 -10.14
C LYS A 155 -21.94 -3.42 -11.43
N ASN A 156 -21.85 -2.12 -11.71
CA ASN A 156 -22.43 -1.43 -12.86
C ASN A 156 -23.96 -1.48 -12.92
N LYS A 157 -24.64 -1.90 -11.84
CA LYS A 157 -26.09 -1.74 -11.68
C LYS A 157 -26.40 -0.46 -10.91
N PHE A 158 -27.61 0.05 -11.12
CA PHE A 158 -28.09 1.23 -10.42
C PHE A 158 -28.65 0.83 -9.05
N ILE A 159 -28.32 1.62 -8.03
CA ILE A 159 -28.81 1.48 -6.67
C ILE A 159 -29.40 2.82 -6.22
N CYS A 160 -30.43 2.78 -5.38
CA CYS A 160 -30.97 3.99 -4.76
C CYS A 160 -30.06 4.39 -3.60
N THR A 161 -29.49 5.58 -3.64
CA THR A 161 -28.53 6.06 -2.63
C THR A 161 -29.16 7.02 -1.64
N THR A 162 -30.16 7.81 -2.05
CA THR A 162 -30.87 8.75 -1.17
C THR A 162 -32.20 9.17 -1.80
N PHE A 163 -32.93 10.04 -1.11
CA PHE A 163 -34.14 10.69 -1.60
C PHE A 163 -33.96 12.21 -1.64
N SER A 164 -34.48 12.84 -2.68
CA SER A 164 -34.56 14.30 -2.77
C SER A 164 -35.92 14.69 -3.32
N ASN A 165 -36.63 15.57 -2.62
CA ASN A 165 -37.98 16.01 -3.00
C ASN A 165 -38.94 14.83 -3.27
N ASN A 166 -38.91 13.80 -2.42
CA ASN A 166 -39.67 12.55 -2.56
C ASN A 166 -39.35 11.71 -3.82
N LEU A 167 -38.32 12.05 -4.59
CA LEU A 167 -37.84 11.25 -5.69
C LEU A 167 -36.59 10.45 -5.27
N PRO A 168 -36.50 9.15 -5.61
CA PRO A 168 -35.30 8.37 -5.36
C PRO A 168 -34.16 8.90 -6.22
N ILE A 169 -32.99 9.12 -5.63
CA ILE A 169 -31.76 9.41 -6.35
C ILE A 169 -31.03 8.09 -6.58
N PHE A 170 -30.72 7.81 -7.85
CA PHE A 170 -30.01 6.61 -8.23
C PHE A 170 -28.53 6.89 -8.43
N SER A 171 -27.71 5.88 -8.26
CA SER A 171 -26.29 5.95 -8.58
C SER A 171 -25.83 4.63 -9.15
N ARG A 172 -24.90 4.69 -10.10
CA ARG A 172 -24.30 3.50 -10.68
C ARG A 172 -23.21 3.00 -9.74
N SER A 173 -23.32 1.76 -9.30
CA SER A 173 -22.28 1.11 -8.49
C SER A 173 -21.04 0.83 -9.35
N VAL A 174 -19.87 1.24 -8.88
CA VAL A 174 -18.58 1.08 -9.59
C VAL A 174 -17.74 -0.01 -8.97
N LEU A 175 -17.68 -0.03 -7.63
CA LEU A 175 -16.83 -0.94 -6.86
C LEU A 175 -17.39 -1.15 -5.47
N PHE A 176 -17.39 -2.39 -4.99
CA PHE A 176 -17.69 -2.69 -3.59
C PHE A 176 -16.39 -2.99 -2.85
N PHE A 177 -16.28 -2.52 -1.63
CA PHE A 177 -15.15 -2.83 -0.77
C PHE A 177 -15.58 -2.90 0.70
N SER A 178 -14.78 -3.57 1.52
CA SER A 178 -14.97 -3.59 2.96
C SER A 178 -13.74 -3.05 3.68
N ILE A 179 -13.95 -2.40 4.82
CA ILE A 179 -12.90 -1.93 5.72
C ILE A 179 -13.32 -2.37 7.13
N TYR A 180 -12.51 -3.21 7.78
CA TYR A 180 -12.79 -3.72 9.14
C TYR A 180 -14.24 -4.25 9.29
N ASP A 181 -14.69 -5.05 8.31
CA ASP A 181 -16.03 -5.64 8.21
C ASP A 181 -17.20 -4.68 7.89
N GLU A 182 -16.94 -3.38 7.77
CA GLU A 182 -17.93 -2.43 7.25
C GLU A 182 -17.92 -2.42 5.72
N LEU A 183 -19.11 -2.43 5.11
CA LEU A 183 -19.29 -2.53 3.67
C LEU A 183 -19.55 -1.18 3.02
N PHE A 184 -18.82 -0.89 1.95
CA PHE A 184 -18.88 0.36 1.21
C PHE A 184 -19.04 0.11 -0.28
N VAL A 185 -19.58 1.10 -0.97
CA VAL A 185 -19.70 1.14 -2.42
C VAL A 185 -19.21 2.48 -2.96
N ILE A 186 -18.39 2.43 -4.01
CA ILE A 186 -18.08 3.60 -4.84
C ILE A 186 -19.21 3.75 -5.85
N CYS A 187 -19.80 4.93 -5.90
CA CYS A 187 -20.95 5.27 -6.71
C CYS A 187 -20.61 6.41 -7.67
N GLU A 188 -21.16 6.35 -8.89
CA GLU A 188 -21.30 7.51 -9.76
C GLU A 188 -22.73 8.04 -9.62
N SER A 189 -22.88 9.32 -9.29
CA SER A 189 -24.19 9.95 -9.05
C SER A 189 -24.97 10.21 -10.33
N TRP A 190 -26.26 9.92 -10.27
CA TRP A 190 -27.24 10.24 -11.29
C TRP A 190 -28.43 10.93 -10.64
N LYS A 191 -28.93 11.99 -11.26
CA LYS A 191 -30.06 12.74 -10.74
C LYS A 191 -31.34 12.25 -11.39
N THR A 192 -32.34 11.93 -10.57
CA THR A 192 -33.69 11.67 -11.05
C THR A 192 -34.37 13.00 -11.36
N ILE A 193 -34.89 13.11 -12.58
CA ILE A 193 -35.58 14.30 -13.07
C ILE A 193 -37.08 14.17 -12.88
N ASP A 194 -37.62 13.00 -13.23
CA ASP A 194 -39.06 12.78 -13.25
C ASP A 194 -39.39 11.27 -13.17
N ILE A 195 -40.66 10.97 -12.93
CA ILE A 195 -41.22 9.62 -13.06
C ILE A 195 -41.67 9.43 -14.51
N SER A 196 -41.39 8.27 -15.10
CA SER A 196 -41.85 7.96 -16.47
C SER A 196 -43.37 8.02 -16.56
N THR A 197 -43.89 8.45 -17.71
CA THR A 197 -45.34 8.48 -18.02
C THR A 197 -45.99 7.11 -17.94
N SER A 198 -45.23 6.03 -18.15
CA SER A 198 -45.68 4.64 -17.98
C SER A 198 -45.62 4.12 -16.54
N CYS A 199 -45.20 4.94 -15.57
CA CYS A 199 -45.07 4.61 -14.14
C CYS A 199 -44.14 3.43 -13.80
N LEU A 200 -43.37 2.92 -14.77
CA LEU A 200 -42.53 1.72 -14.60
C LEU A 200 -41.04 2.03 -14.39
N GLY A 201 -40.63 3.29 -14.51
CA GLY A 201 -39.24 3.71 -14.31
C GLY A 201 -39.07 5.19 -14.02
N TYR A 202 -37.84 5.56 -13.68
CA TYR A 202 -37.43 6.92 -13.34
C TYR A 202 -36.55 7.51 -14.43
N LEU A 203 -36.84 8.73 -14.88
CA LEU A 203 -36.00 9.45 -15.82
C LEU A 203 -34.78 9.99 -15.07
N ILE A 204 -33.58 9.64 -15.55
CA ILE A 204 -32.31 10.01 -14.90
C ILE A 204 -31.41 10.78 -15.85
N VAL A 205 -30.53 11.61 -15.28
CA VAL A 205 -29.44 12.27 -15.99
C VAL A 205 -28.14 12.15 -15.20
N ASN A 206 -27.05 11.89 -15.91
CA ASN A 206 -25.73 11.72 -15.33
C ASN A 206 -25.24 13.03 -14.69
N ASN A 207 -24.82 12.97 -13.43
CA ASN A 207 -24.26 14.10 -12.69
C ASN A 207 -22.73 13.97 -12.53
N SER A 208 -22.13 12.87 -13.01
CA SER A 208 -20.69 12.59 -13.09
C SER A 208 -19.86 12.76 -11.81
N LYS A 209 -20.49 12.92 -10.64
CA LYS A 209 -19.76 12.95 -9.35
C LYS A 209 -19.61 11.55 -8.80
N THR A 210 -18.38 11.18 -8.47
CA THR A 210 -18.07 9.95 -7.75
C THR A 210 -18.06 10.19 -6.25
N PHE A 211 -18.61 9.26 -5.48
CA PHE A 211 -18.63 9.32 -4.02
C PHE A 211 -18.64 7.92 -3.41
N ILE A 212 -18.33 7.84 -2.12
CA ILE A 212 -18.36 6.61 -1.35
C ILE A 212 -19.61 6.62 -0.48
N GLN A 213 -20.35 5.52 -0.48
CA GLN A 213 -21.54 5.33 0.34
C GLN A 213 -21.38 4.05 1.18
N LYS A 214 -21.74 4.13 2.47
CA LYS A 214 -21.84 2.95 3.32
C LYS A 214 -23.10 2.18 2.94
N ILE A 215 -23.01 0.86 2.80
CA ILE A 215 -24.12 0.03 2.31
C ILE A 215 -25.29 -0.01 3.30
N SER A 216 -25.00 0.08 4.60
CA SER A 216 -26.04 0.15 5.66
C SER A 216 -26.96 1.36 5.53
N ASP A 217 -26.50 2.40 4.85
CA ASP A 217 -27.20 3.68 4.77
C ASP A 217 -28.02 3.78 3.47
N LEU A 218 -27.99 2.74 2.63
CA LEU A 218 -28.78 2.70 1.41
C LEU A 218 -30.26 2.58 1.74
N PRO A 219 -31.13 3.44 1.18
CA PRO A 219 -32.57 3.36 1.40
C PRO A 219 -33.18 2.06 0.83
N TYR A 220 -32.61 1.55 -0.27
CA TYR A 220 -33.05 0.32 -0.91
C TYR A 220 -31.86 -0.50 -1.42
N THR A 221 -31.90 -1.80 -1.16
CA THR A 221 -30.82 -2.76 -1.47
C THR A 221 -31.10 -3.57 -2.74
N LYS A 222 -32.06 -3.15 -3.58
CA LYS A 222 -32.40 -3.81 -4.85
C LYS A 222 -31.64 -3.18 -6.01
N ASN A 223 -31.24 -4.00 -6.98
CA ASN A 223 -30.62 -3.53 -8.22
C ASN A 223 -31.68 -2.99 -9.19
N TRP A 224 -31.29 -1.96 -9.92
CA TRP A 224 -32.05 -1.39 -11.01
C TRP A 224 -31.25 -1.41 -12.30
N GLN A 225 -31.96 -1.46 -13.42
CA GLN A 225 -31.38 -1.55 -14.76
C GLN A 225 -31.61 -0.26 -15.54
N LEU A 226 -30.57 0.17 -16.24
CA LEU A 226 -30.65 1.27 -17.20
C LEU A 226 -31.35 0.79 -18.46
N TYR A 227 -32.30 1.57 -18.93
CA TYR A 227 -32.97 1.41 -20.21
C TYR A 227 -32.84 2.72 -20.98
N GLU A 228 -32.33 2.65 -22.21
CA GLU A 228 -32.07 3.82 -23.04
C GLU A 228 -33.00 3.82 -24.25
N THR A 229 -33.67 4.94 -24.49
CA THR A 229 -34.30 5.26 -25.76
C THR A 229 -33.45 6.29 -26.51
N SER A 230 -33.82 6.62 -27.76
CA SER A 230 -33.09 7.59 -28.59
C SER A 230 -32.75 8.90 -27.88
N ASP A 231 -33.61 9.35 -26.95
CA ASP A 231 -33.51 10.67 -26.33
C ASP A 231 -33.53 10.65 -24.79
N LYS A 232 -33.79 9.50 -24.16
CA LYS A 232 -34.05 9.43 -22.70
C LYS A 232 -33.45 8.19 -22.06
N GLN A 233 -32.98 8.35 -20.82
CA GLN A 233 -32.42 7.28 -20.01
C GLN A 233 -33.31 7.03 -18.79
N PHE A 234 -33.72 5.78 -18.61
CA PHE A 234 -34.62 5.34 -17.57
C PHE A 234 -33.98 4.31 -16.66
N VAL A 235 -34.35 4.33 -15.39
CA VAL A 235 -34.00 3.29 -14.42
C VAL A 235 -35.26 2.53 -14.07
N ILE A 236 -35.25 1.21 -14.29
CA ILE A 236 -36.39 0.31 -14.07
C ILE A 236 -35.96 -0.78 -13.06
N PRO A 237 -36.85 -1.20 -12.14
CA PRO A 237 -36.51 -2.28 -11.21
C PRO A 237 -36.23 -3.57 -11.99
N THR A 238 -35.19 -4.30 -11.59
CA THR A 238 -34.76 -5.51 -12.31
C THR A 238 -35.81 -6.64 -12.26
N GLU A 239 -36.73 -6.58 -11.28
CA GLU A 239 -37.77 -7.59 -11.03
C GLU A 239 -38.89 -7.60 -12.09
N TYR A 240 -38.99 -6.58 -12.95
CA TYR A 240 -40.02 -6.50 -14.00
C TYR A 240 -39.63 -7.16 -15.33
N PHE A 241 -38.44 -7.77 -15.40
CA PHE A 241 -37.91 -8.43 -16.60
C PHE A 241 -37.80 -9.96 -16.46
N LEU A 242 -38.44 -10.54 -15.45
CA LEU A 242 -38.55 -11.98 -15.21
C LEU A 242 -39.96 -12.49 -15.50
#